data_AF-A0A7C8YXP7-F1
#
_entry.id   AF-A0A7C8YXP7-F1
#
_cell.length_a   1.000
_cell.length_b   1.000
_cell.length_c   1.000
_cell.angle_alpha   90.00
_cell.angle_beta   90.00
_cell.angle_gamma   90.00
#
_symmetry.space_group_name_H-M   'P 1'
#
loop_
_entity.id
_entity.type
_entity.pdbx_description
1 polymer ?
#
loop_
_entity_poly.entity_id
_entity_poly.type
_entity_poly.pdbx_seq_one_letter_code
_entity_poly.pdbx_strand_id
1 'polypeptide(L)'
;MSWELMNEPRCTSDPSGKTIQAWIAEMAAHVKSIDGNHLLEAGLEGFYGSSHPEKMSINPGFNVGTDFIANNQIPGIDFATVHAYPDQWISNSNDDAQLAFVNNWLTSHIEDAQNILRKPLLLAEFGKSERDPGYSTYQRDRLFTDVYYKIYSSVKRGGPAVGALFWQLVTEGIESYGDGYAIVLNDGSSTTNIITQQAHKLYLIRKIFARRRNVALWKRAREIRRAQSQGKRIGS
;
A
#
# COMPACT_ATOMS: atom_id res chain seq x y z
N MET A 1 7.46 -11.54 5.30
CA MET A 1 6.94 -10.30 4.69
C MET A 1 5.45 -10.46 4.50
N SER A 2 4.97 -11.27 3.58
CA SER A 2 3.57 -11.71 3.56
C SER A 2 3.44 -12.90 2.60
N TRP A 3 2.36 -13.68 2.75
CA TRP A 3 1.75 -14.36 1.62
C TRP A 3 0.78 -13.40 0.91
N GLU A 4 0.62 -13.57 -0.40
CA GLU A 4 -0.42 -12.95 -1.21
C GLU A 4 -1.34 -14.06 -1.73
N LEU A 5 -2.66 -13.86 -1.68
CA LEU A 5 -3.59 -14.89 -2.17
C LEU A 5 -3.56 -15.02 -3.70
N MET A 6 -3.65 -13.91 -4.43
CA MET A 6 -3.67 -13.87 -5.89
C MET A 6 -3.38 -12.45 -6.35
N ASN A 7 -2.53 -12.30 -7.36
CA ASN A 7 -2.31 -11.02 -8.01
C ASN A 7 -3.58 -10.56 -8.76
N GLU A 8 -4.06 -9.36 -8.46
CA GLU A 8 -5.16 -8.67 -9.15
C GLU A 8 -6.41 -9.54 -9.38
N PRO A 9 -7.01 -10.13 -8.32
CA PRO A 9 -8.13 -11.04 -8.50
C PRO A 9 -9.35 -10.26 -8.97
N ARG A 10 -9.94 -10.68 -10.10
CA ARG A 10 -11.17 -10.10 -10.65
C ARG A 10 -12.24 -11.17 -10.83
N CYS A 11 -13.48 -10.85 -10.49
CA CYS A 11 -14.66 -11.70 -10.65
C CYS A 11 -15.77 -10.96 -11.41
N THR A 12 -15.53 -10.66 -12.69
CA THR A 12 -16.45 -9.89 -13.53
C THR A 12 -17.79 -10.57 -13.78
N SER A 13 -17.86 -11.90 -13.61
CA SER A 13 -19.11 -12.66 -13.67
C SER A 13 -20.03 -12.45 -12.47
N ASP A 14 -19.52 -11.96 -11.34
CA ASP A 14 -20.30 -11.65 -10.14
C ASP A 14 -19.97 -10.23 -9.62
N PRO A 15 -20.59 -9.18 -10.22
CA PRO A 15 -20.36 -7.79 -9.82
C PRO A 15 -20.91 -7.45 -8.43
N SER A 16 -21.64 -8.36 -7.78
CA SER A 16 -22.04 -8.17 -6.38
C SER A 16 -20.86 -8.28 -5.42
N GLY A 17 -19.81 -9.01 -5.84
CA GLY A 17 -18.59 -9.29 -5.08
C GLY A 17 -18.72 -10.37 -4.01
N LYS A 18 -19.86 -11.06 -3.94
CA LYS A 18 -20.08 -12.15 -2.98
C LYS A 18 -19.17 -13.34 -3.24
N THR A 19 -18.95 -13.69 -4.51
CA THR A 19 -18.10 -14.82 -4.89
C THR A 19 -16.65 -14.60 -4.45
N ILE A 20 -16.07 -13.44 -4.77
CA ILE A 20 -14.69 -13.15 -4.37
C ILE A 20 -14.56 -12.97 -2.86
N GLN A 21 -15.55 -12.38 -2.19
CA GLN A 21 -15.57 -12.26 -0.72
C GLN A 21 -15.52 -13.63 -0.06
N ALA A 22 -16.33 -14.58 -0.52
CA ALA A 22 -16.35 -15.95 0.01
C ALA A 22 -15.01 -16.66 -0.23
N TRP A 23 -14.46 -16.52 -1.44
CA TRP A 23 -13.18 -17.12 -1.80
C TRP A 23 -12.02 -16.57 -0.96
N ILE A 24 -11.89 -15.24 -0.80
CA ILE A 24 -10.86 -14.64 0.06
C ILE A 24 -11.02 -15.11 1.50
N ALA A 25 -12.25 -15.21 2.01
CA ALA A 25 -12.50 -15.65 3.38
C ALA A 25 -12.06 -17.10 3.61
N GLU A 26 -12.38 -18.00 2.67
CA GLU A 26 -11.99 -19.40 2.71
C GLU A 26 -10.46 -19.56 2.62
N MET A 27 -9.84 -18.95 1.61
CA MET A 27 -8.40 -19.10 1.37
C MET A 27 -7.55 -18.43 2.46
N ALA A 28 -8.00 -17.29 3.00
CA ALA A 28 -7.30 -16.66 4.11
C ALA A 28 -7.31 -17.52 5.37
N ALA A 29 -8.47 -18.13 5.70
CA ALA A 29 -8.55 -19.08 6.80
C ALA A 29 -7.67 -20.31 6.55
N HIS A 30 -7.64 -20.83 5.31
CA HIS A 30 -6.81 -21.97 4.94
C HIS A 30 -5.31 -21.66 5.12
N VAL A 31 -4.81 -20.56 4.54
CA VAL A 31 -3.39 -20.17 4.68
C VAL A 31 -3.02 -19.98 6.15
N LYS A 32 -3.85 -19.30 6.94
CA LYS A 32 -3.60 -19.08 8.38
C LYS A 32 -3.65 -20.35 9.21
N SER A 33 -4.36 -21.39 8.77
CA SER A 33 -4.35 -22.71 9.43
C SER A 33 -3.02 -23.46 9.24
N ILE A 34 -2.30 -23.15 8.17
CA ILE A 34 -0.99 -23.75 7.84
C ILE A 34 0.14 -22.88 8.42
N ASP A 35 0.03 -21.56 8.30
CA ASP A 35 1.05 -20.59 8.67
C ASP A 35 0.47 -19.44 9.49
N GLY A 36 0.65 -19.51 10.81
CA GLY A 36 0.30 -18.45 11.75
C GLY A 36 1.40 -17.41 12.00
N ASN A 37 2.57 -17.54 11.36
CA ASN A 37 3.73 -16.66 11.59
C ASN A 37 3.79 -15.50 10.59
N HIS A 38 3.45 -15.76 9.33
CA HIS A 38 3.51 -14.76 8.27
C HIS A 38 2.23 -13.91 8.18
N LEU A 39 2.40 -12.66 7.74
CA LEU A 39 1.28 -11.82 7.34
C LEU A 39 0.63 -12.40 6.07
N LEU A 40 -0.61 -12.00 5.82
CA LEU A 40 -1.37 -12.34 4.63
C LEU A 40 -2.10 -11.10 4.11
N GLU A 41 -2.08 -10.90 2.80
CA GLU A 41 -2.96 -9.97 2.10
C GLU A 41 -3.58 -10.62 0.85
N ALA A 42 -4.55 -9.95 0.24
CA ALA A 42 -5.43 -10.54 -0.77
C ALA A 42 -4.98 -10.32 -2.22
N GLY A 43 -4.05 -9.40 -2.48
CA GLY A 43 -3.53 -9.00 -3.79
C GLY A 43 -4.44 -8.06 -4.57
N LEU A 44 -5.23 -7.24 -3.85
CA LEU A 44 -6.24 -6.38 -4.47
C LEU A 44 -5.63 -5.16 -5.13
N GLU A 45 -6.14 -4.85 -6.32
CA GLU A 45 -5.89 -3.56 -6.98
C GLU A 45 -6.52 -2.39 -6.20
N GLY A 46 -7.61 -2.66 -5.46
CA GLY A 46 -8.25 -1.69 -4.57
C GLY A 46 -9.65 -1.22 -4.98
N PHE A 47 -10.30 -1.81 -5.98
CA PHE A 47 -11.63 -1.33 -6.39
C PHE A 47 -12.68 -1.44 -5.27
N TYR A 48 -13.45 -0.35 -5.11
CA TYR A 48 -14.60 -0.33 -4.22
C TYR A 48 -15.77 -1.11 -4.80
N GLY A 49 -16.51 -1.78 -3.93
CA GLY A 49 -17.64 -2.63 -4.29
C GLY A 49 -18.95 -2.19 -3.63
N SER A 50 -19.93 -3.09 -3.64
CA SER A 50 -21.31 -2.80 -3.24
C SER A 50 -21.51 -2.50 -1.75
N SER A 51 -20.52 -2.78 -0.89
CA SER A 51 -20.62 -2.46 0.55
C SER A 51 -20.62 -0.95 0.83
N HIS A 52 -20.01 -0.16 -0.05
CA HIS A 52 -19.90 1.31 0.05
C HIS A 52 -20.15 1.95 -1.32
N PRO A 53 -21.41 1.94 -1.81
CA PRO A 53 -21.74 2.37 -3.17
C PRO A 53 -21.36 3.82 -3.46
N GLU A 54 -21.34 4.69 -2.44
CA GLU A 54 -20.89 6.08 -2.56
C GLU A 54 -19.42 6.20 -2.98
N LYS A 55 -18.59 5.21 -2.62
CA LYS A 55 -17.17 5.15 -2.96
C LYS A 55 -16.89 4.59 -4.34
N MET A 56 -17.87 3.95 -4.99
CA MET A 56 -17.71 3.45 -6.35
C MET A 56 -17.40 4.57 -7.37
N SER A 57 -17.74 5.82 -7.05
CA SER A 57 -17.36 6.99 -7.84
C SER A 57 -15.84 7.27 -7.87
N ILE A 58 -15.07 6.68 -6.96
CA ILE A 58 -13.60 6.75 -6.91
C ILE A 58 -12.96 5.76 -7.90
N ASN A 59 -13.66 4.69 -8.28
CA ASN A 59 -13.18 3.73 -9.28
C ASN A 59 -13.05 4.41 -10.67
N PRO A 60 -12.19 3.89 -11.55
CA PRO A 60 -12.01 4.40 -12.93
C PRO A 60 -13.19 4.15 -13.88
N GLY A 61 -14.41 3.96 -13.35
CA GLY A 61 -15.64 3.79 -14.14
C GLY A 61 -16.05 2.34 -14.43
N PHE A 62 -15.39 1.36 -13.82
CA PHE A 62 -15.76 -0.06 -13.95
C PHE A 62 -15.77 -0.79 -12.60
N ASN A 63 -16.43 -1.95 -12.58
CA ASN A 63 -16.52 -2.85 -11.43
C ASN A 63 -15.92 -4.21 -11.83
N VAL A 64 -15.00 -4.73 -11.01
CA VAL A 64 -14.30 -5.99 -11.27
C VAL A 64 -14.72 -7.11 -10.32
N GLY A 65 -15.77 -6.91 -9.52
CA GLY A 65 -16.28 -7.86 -8.54
C GLY A 65 -15.57 -7.84 -7.19
N THR A 66 -14.51 -7.05 -7.01
CA THR A 66 -13.87 -6.85 -5.69
C THR A 66 -14.56 -5.77 -4.87
N ASP A 67 -14.30 -5.77 -3.57
CA ASP A 67 -14.72 -4.73 -2.65
C ASP A 67 -13.60 -4.45 -1.64
N PHE A 68 -12.84 -3.37 -1.86
CA PHE A 68 -11.69 -3.01 -1.02
C PHE A 68 -11.99 -3.04 0.48
N ILE A 69 -13.14 -2.54 0.91
CA ILE A 69 -13.45 -2.46 2.33
C ILE A 69 -13.87 -3.84 2.86
N ALA A 70 -14.85 -4.48 2.23
CA ALA A 70 -15.37 -5.76 2.72
C ALA A 70 -14.33 -6.90 2.64
N ASN A 71 -13.54 -6.95 1.57
CA ASN A 71 -12.51 -7.95 1.39
C ASN A 71 -11.41 -7.79 2.45
N ASN A 72 -10.95 -6.55 2.70
CA ASN A 72 -9.93 -6.30 3.71
C ASN A 72 -10.45 -6.33 5.16
N GLN A 73 -11.76 -6.45 5.40
CA GLN A 73 -12.31 -6.69 6.74
C GLN A 73 -12.25 -8.17 7.17
N ILE A 74 -11.92 -9.08 6.25
CA ILE A 74 -11.75 -10.50 6.56
C ILE A 74 -10.67 -10.66 7.66
N PRO A 75 -10.95 -11.41 8.75
CA PRO A 75 -10.02 -11.51 9.88
C PRO A 75 -8.64 -12.08 9.55
N GLY A 76 -8.54 -12.95 8.54
CA GLY A 76 -7.27 -13.54 8.10
C GLY A 76 -6.37 -12.61 7.28
N ILE A 77 -6.88 -11.46 6.82
CA ILE A 77 -6.13 -10.45 6.08
C ILE A 77 -5.49 -9.46 7.06
N ASP A 78 -4.16 -9.31 7.04
CA ASP A 78 -3.45 -8.49 8.04
C ASP A 78 -3.22 -7.05 7.59
N PHE A 79 -3.10 -6.82 6.28
CA PHE A 79 -2.95 -5.51 5.68
C PHE A 79 -3.61 -5.45 4.31
N ALA A 80 -3.88 -4.23 3.85
CA ALA A 80 -4.52 -3.98 2.57
C ALA A 80 -3.48 -3.60 1.51
N THR A 81 -3.76 -3.96 0.27
CA THR A 81 -3.02 -3.53 -0.92
C THR A 81 -3.91 -2.68 -1.82
N VAL A 82 -3.27 -1.79 -2.57
CA VAL A 82 -3.85 -1.06 -3.71
C VAL A 82 -2.80 -1.02 -4.81
N HIS A 83 -3.24 -0.99 -6.06
CA HIS A 83 -2.42 -0.77 -7.25
C HIS A 83 -2.77 0.61 -7.85
N ALA A 84 -1.97 1.13 -8.78
CA ALA A 84 -2.29 2.37 -9.49
C ALA A 84 -1.66 2.42 -10.90
N TYR A 85 -2.49 2.23 -11.92
CA TYR A 85 -2.12 2.33 -13.35
C TYR A 85 -3.05 3.30 -14.09
N PRO A 86 -2.95 4.62 -13.83
CA PRO A 86 -3.89 5.59 -14.41
C PRO A 86 -3.77 5.69 -15.94
N ASP A 87 -2.58 5.40 -16.50
CA ASP A 87 -2.32 5.30 -17.94
C ASP A 87 -3.11 4.16 -18.60
N GLN A 88 -3.38 3.08 -17.87
CA GLN A 88 -4.23 1.99 -18.35
C GLN A 88 -5.72 2.21 -18.03
N TRP A 89 -6.04 2.60 -16.79
CA TRP A 89 -7.41 2.62 -16.29
C TRP A 89 -8.24 3.78 -16.83
N ILE A 90 -7.61 4.94 -17.06
CA ILE A 90 -8.24 6.15 -17.61
C ILE A 90 -7.46 6.69 -18.81
N SER A 91 -7.05 5.79 -19.70
CA SER A 91 -6.16 6.02 -20.86
C SER A 91 -6.57 7.15 -21.81
N ASN A 92 -7.86 7.51 -21.85
CA ASN A 92 -8.36 8.62 -22.65
C ASN A 92 -8.17 10.01 -21.98
N SER A 93 -7.56 10.07 -20.81
CA SER A 93 -7.33 11.28 -20.03
C SER A 93 -5.91 11.80 -20.19
N ASN A 94 -5.72 13.12 -20.05
CA ASN A 94 -4.38 13.72 -20.04
C ASN A 94 -3.63 13.42 -18.72
N ASP A 95 -2.32 13.71 -18.69
CA ASP A 95 -1.47 13.40 -17.54
C ASP A 95 -1.89 14.09 -16.23
N ASP A 96 -2.40 15.33 -16.31
CA ASP A 96 -2.87 16.05 -15.13
C ASP A 96 -4.11 15.38 -14.51
N ALA A 97 -5.03 14.90 -15.35
CA ALA A 97 -6.18 14.12 -14.92
C ALA A 97 -5.76 12.75 -14.36
N GLN A 98 -4.77 12.10 -14.96
CA GLN A 98 -4.16 10.86 -14.44
C GLN A 98 -3.55 11.06 -13.04
N LEU A 99 -2.77 12.12 -12.85
CA LEU A 99 -2.20 12.47 -11.55
C LEU A 99 -3.29 12.83 -10.53
N ALA A 100 -4.31 13.60 -10.92
CA ALA A 100 -5.42 13.94 -10.04
C ALA A 100 -6.19 12.68 -9.59
N PHE A 101 -6.40 11.73 -10.50
CA PHE A 101 -7.01 10.44 -10.20
C PHE A 101 -6.18 9.66 -9.18
N VAL A 102 -4.87 9.44 -9.40
CA VAL A 102 -4.00 8.74 -8.44
C VAL A 102 -3.98 9.45 -7.09
N ASN A 103 -3.99 10.79 -7.11
CA ASN A 103 -4.05 11.57 -5.89
C ASN A 103 -5.34 11.32 -5.09
N ASN A 104 -6.50 11.32 -5.75
CA ASN A 104 -7.79 11.01 -5.12
C ASN A 104 -7.84 9.56 -4.64
N TRP A 105 -7.47 8.62 -5.53
CA TRP A 105 -7.38 7.18 -5.27
C TRP A 105 -6.61 6.89 -3.98
N LEU A 106 -5.37 7.35 -3.86
CA LEU A 106 -4.56 7.10 -2.67
C LEU A 106 -5.10 7.79 -1.43
N THR A 107 -5.66 9.01 -1.54
CA THR A 107 -6.25 9.69 -0.38
C THR A 107 -7.40 8.87 0.20
N SER A 108 -8.34 8.43 -0.63
CA SER A 108 -9.50 7.66 -0.18
C SER A 108 -9.12 6.33 0.47
N HIS A 109 -8.18 5.59 -0.14
CA HIS A 109 -7.72 4.32 0.42
C HIS A 109 -6.96 4.49 1.73
N ILE A 110 -6.14 5.54 1.85
CA ILE A 110 -5.45 5.85 3.11
C ILE A 110 -6.45 6.19 4.20
N GLU A 111 -7.50 6.95 3.89
CA GLU A 111 -8.55 7.29 4.86
C GLU A 111 -9.32 6.05 5.31
N ASP A 112 -9.68 5.15 4.41
CA ASP A 112 -10.41 3.93 4.74
C ASP A 112 -9.53 2.93 5.52
N ALA A 113 -8.25 2.81 5.15
CA ALA A 113 -7.27 2.05 5.93
C ALA A 113 -7.13 2.60 7.36
N GLN A 114 -7.11 3.93 7.51
CA GLN A 114 -6.95 4.61 8.80
C GLN A 114 -8.21 4.50 9.68
N ASN A 115 -9.39 4.66 9.09
CA ASN A 115 -10.62 4.93 9.84
C ASN A 115 -11.56 3.72 9.91
N ILE A 116 -11.61 2.91 8.85
CA ILE A 116 -12.52 1.77 8.72
C ILE A 116 -11.78 0.47 9.01
N LEU A 117 -10.73 0.17 8.24
CA LEU A 117 -10.04 -1.12 8.32
C LEU A 117 -9.17 -1.23 9.58
N ARG A 118 -8.55 -0.11 10.00
CA ARG A 118 -7.53 -0.09 11.07
C ARG A 118 -6.36 -1.04 10.76
N LYS A 119 -6.02 -1.18 9.48
CA LYS A 119 -4.96 -2.04 8.96
C LYS A 119 -3.92 -1.21 8.18
N PRO A 120 -2.66 -1.64 8.11
CA PRO A 120 -1.69 -1.02 7.22
C PRO A 120 -2.15 -1.09 5.75
N LEU A 121 -1.68 -0.16 4.94
CA LEU A 121 -1.92 -0.07 3.51
C LEU A 121 -0.58 -0.02 2.78
N LEU A 122 -0.42 -0.86 1.77
CA LEU A 122 0.70 -0.86 0.85
C LEU A 122 0.20 -0.51 -0.56
N LEU A 123 0.85 0.45 -1.23
CA LEU A 123 0.71 0.58 -2.68
C LEU A 123 1.60 -0.48 -3.32
N ALA A 124 1.03 -1.64 -3.64
CA ALA A 124 1.77 -2.83 -4.04
C ALA A 124 2.26 -2.76 -5.48
N GLU A 125 1.59 -1.98 -6.33
CA GLU A 125 2.04 -1.71 -7.70
C GLU A 125 1.68 -0.29 -8.15
N PHE A 126 2.59 0.35 -8.88
CA PHE A 126 2.33 1.57 -9.63
C PHE A 126 3.45 1.81 -10.65
N GLY A 127 3.14 2.50 -11.75
CA GLY A 127 4.14 2.83 -12.75
C GLY A 127 3.62 3.81 -13.81
N LYS A 128 4.53 4.28 -14.68
CA LYS A 128 4.21 5.05 -15.89
C LYS A 128 4.95 4.44 -17.08
N SER A 129 4.19 3.98 -18.06
CA SER A 129 4.73 3.26 -19.22
C SER A 129 5.51 4.20 -20.14
N GLU A 130 6.70 3.78 -20.57
CA GLU A 130 7.43 4.47 -21.64
C GLU A 130 6.87 4.23 -23.04
N ARG A 131 5.92 3.28 -23.15
CA ARG A 131 5.22 2.97 -24.40
C ARG A 131 4.03 3.91 -24.64
N ASP A 132 3.68 4.74 -23.67
CA ASP A 132 2.62 5.73 -23.81
C ASP A 132 2.98 6.76 -24.90
N PRO A 133 2.03 7.14 -25.78
CA PRO A 133 2.25 8.20 -26.74
C PRO A 133 2.67 9.51 -26.06
N GLY A 134 3.79 10.10 -26.49
CA GLY A 134 4.29 11.35 -25.91
C GLY A 134 4.96 11.17 -24.55
N TYR A 135 5.36 9.94 -24.20
CA TYR A 135 6.08 9.67 -22.97
C TYR A 135 7.34 10.53 -22.81
N SER A 136 7.55 11.00 -21.60
CA SER A 136 8.81 11.54 -21.12
C SER A 136 9.05 11.11 -19.67
N THR A 137 10.32 11.01 -19.28
CA THR A 137 10.71 10.73 -17.89
C THR A 137 10.08 11.72 -16.89
N TYR A 138 9.78 12.95 -17.32
CA TYR A 138 9.09 13.94 -16.49
C TYR A 138 7.72 13.45 -15.98
N GLN A 139 6.92 12.79 -16.82
CA GLN A 139 5.61 12.26 -16.40
C GLN A 139 5.77 11.14 -15.37
N ARG A 140 6.75 10.25 -15.58
CA ARG A 140 7.09 9.18 -14.62
C ARG A 140 7.55 9.77 -13.29
N ASP A 141 8.46 10.73 -13.33
CA ASP A 141 8.98 11.41 -12.13
C ASP A 141 7.89 12.14 -11.34
N ARG A 142 6.94 12.77 -12.03
CA ARG A 142 5.77 13.41 -11.40
C ARG A 142 4.92 12.40 -10.64
N LEU A 143 4.57 11.28 -11.28
CA LEU A 143 3.82 10.21 -10.64
C LEU A 143 4.55 9.65 -9.42
N PHE A 144 5.83 9.30 -9.56
CA PHE A 144 6.64 8.74 -8.47
C PHE A 144 6.79 9.73 -7.31
N THR A 145 7.00 11.01 -7.62
CA THR A 145 7.10 12.06 -6.59
C THR A 145 5.82 12.21 -5.79
N ASP A 146 4.66 12.26 -6.44
CA ASP A 146 3.36 12.41 -5.78
C ASP A 146 3.02 11.20 -4.91
N VAL A 147 3.20 9.99 -5.45
CA VAL A 147 3.03 8.72 -4.71
C VAL A 147 3.92 8.71 -3.47
N TYR A 148 5.21 8.92 -3.64
CA TYR A 148 6.17 8.88 -2.53
C TYR A 148 5.95 9.98 -1.51
N TYR A 149 5.50 11.16 -1.93
CA TYR A 149 5.10 12.22 -1.03
C TYR A 149 3.92 11.81 -0.14
N LYS A 150 2.89 11.16 -0.69
CA LYS A 150 1.74 10.67 0.09
C LYS A 150 2.14 9.59 1.09
N ILE A 151 2.91 8.59 0.65
CA ILE A 151 3.41 7.54 1.53
C ILE A 151 4.26 8.14 2.65
N TYR A 152 5.24 8.98 2.32
CA TYR A 152 6.09 9.64 3.30
C TYR A 152 5.28 10.47 4.31
N SER A 153 4.29 11.24 3.83
CA SER A 153 3.42 12.07 4.67
C SER A 153 2.54 11.24 5.61
N SER A 154 2.12 10.06 5.18
CA SER A 154 1.40 9.10 6.01
C SER A 154 2.32 8.54 7.10
N VAL A 155 3.44 7.91 6.72
CA VAL A 155 4.40 7.29 7.66
C VAL A 155 4.93 8.31 8.67
N LYS A 156 5.29 9.53 8.23
CA LYS A 156 5.82 10.58 9.11
C LYS A 156 4.88 10.93 10.27
N ARG A 157 3.57 10.77 10.08
CA ARG A 157 2.53 11.04 11.08
C ARG A 157 2.02 9.78 11.79
N GLY A 158 2.58 8.60 11.46
CA GLY A 158 2.10 7.32 11.98
C GLY A 158 0.79 6.85 11.36
N GLY A 159 0.49 7.29 10.12
CA GLY A 159 -0.68 6.86 9.35
C GLY A 159 -0.51 5.44 8.76
N PRO A 160 -1.52 4.93 8.03
CA PRO A 160 -1.61 3.52 7.67
C PRO A 160 -0.86 3.19 6.37
N ALA A 161 -0.60 4.18 5.51
CA ALA A 161 0.15 3.97 4.28
C ALA A 161 1.64 3.82 4.63
N VAL A 162 2.15 2.59 4.56
CA VAL A 162 3.46 2.21 5.12
C VAL A 162 4.56 2.02 4.07
N GLY A 163 4.22 1.97 2.79
CA GLY A 163 5.17 1.76 1.71
C GLY A 163 4.53 1.84 0.32
N ALA A 164 5.38 1.81 -0.69
CA ALA A 164 4.98 1.63 -2.08
C ALA A 164 6.05 0.81 -2.82
N LEU A 165 5.62 -0.05 -3.74
CA LEU A 165 6.45 -0.86 -4.61
C LEU A 165 6.14 -0.45 -6.05
N PHE A 166 7.15 -0.01 -6.80
CA PHE A 166 6.96 0.35 -8.19
C PHE A 166 7.01 -0.91 -9.06
N TRP A 167 6.23 -0.91 -10.13
CA TRP A 167 6.30 -1.91 -11.18
C TRP A 167 7.13 -1.32 -12.33
N GLN A 168 8.19 -1.97 -12.83
CA GLN A 168 8.89 -3.10 -12.20
C GLN A 168 10.40 -2.89 -12.26
N LEU A 169 11.10 -3.50 -11.32
CA LEU A 169 12.56 -3.53 -11.34
C LEU A 169 13.04 -4.56 -12.36
N VAL A 170 13.86 -4.13 -13.32
CA VAL A 170 14.62 -5.04 -14.18
C VAL A 170 16.12 -4.84 -13.93
N THR A 171 16.89 -5.89 -14.16
CA THR A 171 18.36 -5.82 -14.05
C THR A 171 18.97 -5.39 -15.37
N GLU A 172 20.15 -4.77 -15.32
CA GLU A 172 20.94 -4.46 -16.50
C GLU A 172 21.16 -5.70 -17.38
N GLY A 173 20.94 -5.57 -18.69
CA GLY A 173 21.09 -6.65 -19.67
C GLY A 173 19.84 -7.52 -19.87
N ILE A 174 18.74 -7.29 -19.13
CA ILE A 174 17.45 -7.97 -19.32
C ILE A 174 16.29 -7.00 -19.55
N GLU A 175 16.59 -5.78 -20.03
CA GLU A 175 15.60 -4.72 -20.28
C GLU A 175 14.53 -5.14 -21.30
N SER A 176 14.87 -6.08 -22.19
CA SER A 176 13.94 -6.66 -23.17
C SER A 176 12.75 -7.41 -22.55
N TYR A 177 12.85 -7.82 -21.28
CA TYR A 177 11.73 -8.39 -20.53
C TYR A 177 10.79 -7.32 -19.94
N GLY A 178 11.16 -6.05 -20.05
CA GLY A 178 10.32 -4.93 -19.66
C GLY A 178 9.05 -4.83 -20.51
N ASP A 179 7.95 -4.52 -19.85
CA ASP A 179 6.63 -4.31 -20.44
C ASP A 179 6.32 -2.83 -20.75
N GLY A 180 7.31 -1.96 -20.57
CA GLY A 180 7.20 -0.50 -20.70
C GLY A 180 7.28 0.22 -19.34
N TYR A 181 7.11 -0.50 -18.23
CA TYR A 181 7.21 0.06 -16.88
C TYR A 181 8.58 -0.14 -16.21
N ALA A 182 9.48 -0.85 -16.90
CA ALA A 182 10.77 -1.24 -16.37
C ALA A 182 11.61 -0.05 -15.85
N ILE A 183 12.24 -0.25 -14.68
CA ILE A 183 13.24 0.63 -14.10
C ILE A 183 14.53 -0.17 -13.90
N VAL A 184 15.65 0.35 -14.43
CA VAL A 184 17.00 -0.19 -14.17
C VAL A 184 17.67 0.73 -13.15
N LEU A 185 17.97 0.24 -11.95
CA LEU A 185 18.46 1.12 -10.86
C LEU A 185 19.80 1.82 -11.13
N ASN A 186 20.63 1.25 -12.00
CA ASN A 186 21.96 1.79 -12.34
C ASN A 186 21.96 2.70 -13.57
N ASP A 187 20.79 3.06 -14.12
CA ASP A 187 20.68 3.87 -15.33
C ASP A 187 21.02 5.37 -15.13
N GLY A 188 21.15 5.82 -13.87
CA GLY A 188 21.41 7.22 -13.53
C GLY A 188 20.25 8.17 -13.79
N SER A 189 19.04 7.67 -14.06
CA SER A 189 17.85 8.46 -14.34
C SER A 189 17.39 9.33 -13.16
N SER A 190 16.59 10.35 -13.45
CA SER A 190 15.92 11.13 -12.41
C SER A 190 14.96 10.28 -11.58
N THR A 191 14.32 9.27 -12.19
CA THR A 191 13.43 8.34 -11.49
C THR A 191 14.19 7.51 -10.43
N THR A 192 15.37 6.97 -10.76
CA THR A 192 16.18 6.21 -9.79
C THR A 192 16.67 7.08 -8.64
N ASN A 193 16.96 8.35 -8.89
CA ASN A 193 17.24 9.33 -7.84
C ASN A 193 16.04 9.56 -6.90
N ILE A 194 14.82 9.68 -7.45
CA ILE A 194 13.58 9.83 -6.66
C ILE A 194 13.35 8.60 -5.77
N ILE A 195 13.49 7.40 -6.33
CA ILE A 195 13.38 6.11 -5.60
C ILE A 195 14.40 6.06 -4.46
N THR A 196 15.66 6.36 -4.75
CA THR A 196 16.75 6.35 -3.76
C THR A 196 16.48 7.32 -2.61
N GLN A 197 16.03 8.54 -2.93
CA GLN A 197 15.68 9.53 -1.91
C GLN A 197 14.51 9.07 -1.05
N GLN A 198 13.48 8.46 -1.63
CA GLN A 198 12.35 7.94 -0.87
C GLN A 198 12.77 6.80 0.07
N ALA A 199 13.54 5.83 -0.43
CA ALA A 199 14.03 4.72 0.37
C ALA A 199 14.82 5.23 1.59
N HIS A 200 15.69 6.23 1.39
CA HIS A 200 16.45 6.86 2.47
C HIS A 200 15.54 7.60 3.48
N LYS A 201 14.54 8.36 3.00
CA LYS A 201 13.56 9.05 3.86
C LYS A 201 12.80 8.08 4.75
N LEU A 202 12.29 6.98 4.21
CA LEU A 202 11.55 5.97 4.97
C LEU A 202 12.45 5.23 5.97
N TYR A 203 13.69 4.92 5.58
CA TYR A 203 14.69 4.33 6.48
C TYR A 203 14.97 5.22 7.70
N LEU A 204 15.15 6.53 7.50
CA LEU A 204 15.36 7.48 8.59
C LEU A 204 14.13 7.57 9.51
N ILE A 205 12.93 7.62 8.95
CA ILE A 205 11.69 7.61 9.74
C ILE A 205 11.60 6.33 10.59
N ARG A 206 11.89 5.16 10.01
CA ARG A 206 11.91 3.88 10.75
C ARG A 206 12.84 3.95 11.96
N LYS A 207 14.05 4.50 11.80
CA LYS A 207 15.00 4.71 12.92
C LYS A 207 14.44 5.63 14.00
N ILE A 208 13.78 6.72 13.61
CA ILE A 208 13.16 7.68 14.55
C ILE A 208 12.07 6.99 15.37
N PHE A 209 11.15 6.25 14.73
CA PHE A 209 10.09 5.54 15.44
C PHE A 209 10.64 4.43 16.36
N ALA A 210 11.63 3.67 15.91
CA ALA A 210 12.29 2.66 16.75
C ALA A 210 12.90 3.30 18.01
N ARG A 211 13.60 4.44 17.87
CA ARG A 211 14.16 5.17 19.01
C ARG A 211 13.07 5.67 19.97
N ARG A 212 11.99 6.27 19.43
CA ARG A 212 10.86 6.75 20.24
C ARG A 212 10.20 5.61 21.03
N ARG A 213 9.97 4.46 20.39
CA ARG A 213 9.43 3.25 21.03
C ARG A 213 10.32 2.78 22.18
N ASN A 214 11.63 2.70 21.94
CA ASN A 214 12.58 2.28 22.97
C ASN A 214 12.56 3.24 24.17
N VAL A 215 12.55 4.55 23.94
CA VAL A 215 12.45 5.55 25.01
C VAL A 215 11.15 5.39 25.82
N ALA A 216 10.01 5.15 25.16
CA ALA A 216 8.73 4.93 25.84
C ALA A 216 8.76 3.68 26.72
N LEU A 217 9.30 2.57 26.23
CA LEU A 217 9.49 1.33 27.00
C LEU A 217 10.39 1.57 28.23
N TRP A 218 11.49 2.29 28.05
CA TRP A 218 12.39 2.66 29.15
C TRP A 218 11.69 3.50 30.22
N LYS A 219 10.89 4.49 29.84
CA LYS A 219 10.11 5.33 30.78
C LYS A 219 9.12 4.49 31.57
N ARG A 220 8.33 3.65 30.91
CA ARG A 220 7.35 2.75 31.55
C ARG A 220 8.01 1.79 32.53
N ALA A 221 9.14 1.19 32.17
CA ALA A 221 9.91 0.33 33.06
C ALA A 221 10.49 1.06 34.28
N ARG A 222 10.77 2.37 34.16
CA ARG A 222 11.27 3.20 35.26
C ARG A 222 10.15 3.58 36.23
N GLU A 223 8.95 3.87 35.71
CA GLU A 223 7.75 4.13 36.50
C GLU A 223 7.32 2.91 37.32
N ILE A 224 7.28 1.72 36.70
CA ILE A 224 6.97 0.47 37.41
C ILE A 224 7.96 0.23 38.56
N ARG A 225 9.26 0.40 38.32
CA ARG A 225 10.29 0.26 39.36
C ARG A 225 10.13 1.28 40.49
N ARG A 226 9.78 2.53 40.18
CA ARG A 226 9.51 3.56 41.19
C ARG A 226 8.30 3.21 42.05
N ALA A 227 7.18 2.79 41.44
CA ALA A 227 5.98 2.39 42.16
C ALA A 227 6.25 1.20 43.11
N GLN A 228 7.00 0.19 42.65
CA GLN A 228 7.41 -0.94 43.49
C GLN A 228 8.30 -0.51 44.66
N SER A 229 9.20 0.45 44.45
CA SER A 229 10.08 0.97 45.52
C SER A 229 9.33 1.82 46.56
N GLN A 230 8.28 2.53 46.16
CA GLN A 230 7.44 3.32 47.06
C GLN A 230 6.48 2.44 47.85
N GLY A 231 5.88 1.42 47.22
CA GLY A 231 5.03 0.45 47.92
C GLY A 231 5.77 -0.34 49.01
N LYS A 232 7.06 -0.63 48.81
CA LYS A 232 7.91 -1.26 49.84
C LYS A 232 8.26 -0.36 51.03
N ARG A 233 8.17 0.97 50.90
CA ARG A 233 8.50 1.93 51.98
C ARG A 233 7.32 2.27 52.89
N ILE A 234 6.08 1.97 52.49
CA ILE A 234 4.86 2.29 53.24
C ILE A 234 4.39 1.07 54.08
N GLY A 235 4.88 -0.13 53.75
CA GLY A 235 4.55 -1.38 54.44
C GLY A 235 5.55 -1.84 55.51
N SER A 236 6.41 -0.95 56.02
CA SER A 236 7.42 -1.24 57.06
C SER A 236 7.24 -0.33 58.27
#